data_AF-E0XZG1-F1
#
_entry.id   AF-E0XZG1-F1
#
_cell.length_a   1.000
_cell.length_b   1.000
_cell.length_c   1.000
_cell.angle_alpha   90.00
_cell.angle_beta   90.00
_cell.angle_gamma   90.00
#
_symmetry.space_group_name_H-M   'P 1'
#
loop_
_entity.id
_entity.type
_entity.pdbx_description
1 polymer ?
#
loop_
_entity_poly.entity_id
_entity_poly.type
_entity_poly.pdbx_seq_one_letter_code
_entity_poly.pdbx_strand_id
1 'polypeptide(L)'
;MRKSPPPRILPGSINQLFRYGLDILLPNACPLCAEHVAARGLCSDCWRGLTSKKRLQNVSGVFLLKHDSLDALNGKNILLIDDVLTTVATMESCARLLMTRGKAASVSALVLLRVM
;
A
#
# COMPACT_ATOMS: atom_id res chain seq x y z
N MET A 1 -15.01 -16.54 7.66
CA MET A 1 -15.68 -16.45 8.98
C MET A 1 -16.74 -15.35 8.92
N ARG A 2 -17.96 -15.69 9.34
CA ARG A 2 -19.24 -14.93 9.54
C ARG A 2 -19.49 -13.63 8.73
N LYS A 3 -20.57 -13.65 7.92
CA LYS A 3 -21.16 -12.48 7.24
C LYS A 3 -22.03 -11.67 8.21
N SER A 4 -21.80 -10.36 8.32
CA SER A 4 -22.65 -9.41 9.06
C SER A 4 -23.58 -8.65 8.07
N PRO A 5 -24.83 -8.30 8.43
CA PRO A 5 -25.77 -7.66 7.51
C PRO A 5 -25.53 -6.13 7.39
N PRO A 6 -25.93 -5.47 6.29
CA PRO A 6 -25.57 -4.07 6.03
C PRO A 6 -26.54 -3.07 6.69
N PRO A 7 -26.09 -1.86 7.10
CA PRO A 7 -26.96 -0.82 7.63
C PRO A 7 -27.59 0.01 6.50
N ARG A 8 -28.88 0.31 6.62
CA ARG A 8 -29.62 1.21 5.71
C ARG A 8 -29.36 2.67 6.09
N ILE A 9 -29.12 3.52 5.09
CA ILE A 9 -28.99 4.97 5.23
C ILE A 9 -30.27 5.62 4.70
N LEU A 10 -30.80 6.63 5.40
CA LEU A 10 -31.83 7.55 4.89
C LEU A 10 -31.47 9.02 5.22
N PRO A 11 -31.91 9.98 4.38
CA PRO A 11 -31.37 11.35 4.35
C PRO A 11 -32.27 12.38 5.05
N GLY A 12 -31.66 13.48 5.54
CA GLY A 12 -32.33 14.79 5.62
C GLY A 12 -32.17 15.63 6.89
N SER A 13 -31.53 16.80 6.74
CA SER A 13 -31.82 18.08 7.44
C SER A 13 -31.34 18.38 8.88
N ILE A 14 -30.18 17.86 9.31
CA ILE A 14 -29.59 18.17 10.65
C ILE A 14 -28.06 18.47 10.61
N ASN A 15 -27.59 18.89 9.43
CA ASN A 15 -26.38 18.35 8.80
C ASN A 15 -25.01 18.98 9.16
N GLN A 16 -24.84 19.74 10.25
CA GLN A 16 -23.51 20.24 10.67
C GLN A 16 -23.11 19.82 12.07
N LEU A 17 -23.99 19.97 13.07
CA LEU A 17 -23.71 19.50 14.44
C LEU A 17 -23.65 17.97 14.52
N PHE A 18 -24.44 17.29 13.69
CA PHE A 18 -24.47 15.82 13.61
C PHE A 18 -23.22 15.23 12.97
N ARG A 19 -22.55 15.98 12.08
CA ARG A 19 -21.30 15.52 11.44
C ARG A 19 -20.12 15.55 12.43
N TYR A 20 -20.07 16.56 13.30
CA TYR A 20 -19.13 16.58 14.44
C TYR A 20 -19.36 15.41 15.42
N GLY A 21 -20.62 15.05 15.67
CA GLY A 21 -20.96 13.84 16.43
C GLY A 21 -20.59 12.54 15.71
N LEU A 22 -20.78 12.48 14.39
CA LEU A 22 -20.39 11.34 13.55
C LEU A 22 -18.88 11.11 13.51
N ASP A 23 -18.06 12.16 13.54
CA ASP A 23 -16.59 12.02 13.60
C ASP A 23 -16.09 11.47 14.96
N ILE A 24 -16.89 11.60 16.02
CA ILE A 24 -16.65 10.99 17.34
C ILE A 24 -17.25 9.57 17.41
N LEU A 25 -18.39 9.33 16.73
CA LEU A 25 -19.14 8.06 16.73
C LEU A 25 -18.70 7.07 15.64
N LEU A 26 -17.85 7.50 14.70
CA LEU A 26 -17.12 6.65 13.75
C LEU A 26 -15.66 6.39 14.19
N PRO A 27 -15.38 5.96 15.45
CA PRO A 27 -14.06 5.48 15.76
C PRO A 27 -13.95 4.09 15.11
N ASN A 28 -13.14 4.05 14.06
CA ASN A 28 -12.68 2.82 13.39
C ASN A 28 -13.68 2.19 12.40
N ALA A 29 -14.23 3.02 11.50
CA ALA A 29 -14.81 2.54 10.25
C ALA A 29 -13.91 2.88 9.05
N CYS A 30 -13.80 1.95 8.10
CA CYS A 30 -13.12 2.13 6.83
C CYS A 30 -13.81 3.23 6.02
N PRO A 31 -13.11 4.28 5.55
CA PRO A 31 -13.75 5.37 4.82
C PRO A 31 -14.30 4.96 3.43
N LEU A 32 -13.91 3.80 2.91
CA LEU A 32 -14.28 3.36 1.57
C LEU A 32 -15.51 2.44 1.56
N CYS A 33 -15.68 1.61 2.58
CA CYS A 33 -16.79 0.64 2.65
C CYS A 33 -17.57 0.70 3.96
N ALA A 34 -17.20 1.60 4.88
CA ALA A 34 -17.77 1.73 6.22
C ALA A 34 -17.64 0.48 7.13
N GLU A 35 -16.80 -0.49 6.75
CA GLU A 35 -16.54 -1.68 7.56
C GLU A 35 -15.73 -1.33 8.82
N HIS A 36 -15.98 -2.00 9.94
CA HIS A 36 -15.18 -1.78 11.15
C HIS A 36 -13.73 -2.23 10.94
N VAL A 37 -12.79 -1.41 11.40
CA VAL A 37 -11.35 -1.65 11.30
C VAL A 37 -10.74 -1.60 12.69
N ALA A 38 -9.66 -2.35 12.94
CA ALA A 38 -9.02 -2.40 14.26
C ALA A 38 -8.31 -1.09 14.63
N ALA A 39 -7.94 -0.31 13.62
CA ALA A 39 -7.33 1.01 13.75
C ALA A 39 -7.89 1.91 12.65
N ARG A 40 -7.84 3.23 12.86
CA ARG A 40 -8.22 4.22 11.85
C ARG A 40 -7.49 3.96 10.54
N GLY A 41 -8.24 3.76 9.45
CA GLY A 41 -7.66 3.44 8.15
C GLY A 41 -8.60 2.62 7.27
N LEU A 42 -8.08 2.17 6.13
CA LEU A 42 -8.84 1.32 5.20
C LEU A 42 -8.85 -0.13 5.67
N CYS A 43 -9.98 -0.83 5.51
CA CYS A 43 -10.04 -2.26 5.77
C CYS A 43 -9.16 -3.02 4.78
N SER A 44 -8.72 -4.23 5.16
CA SER A 44 -7.81 -5.03 4.35
C SER A 44 -8.35 -5.31 2.94
N ASP A 45 -9.67 -5.45 2.75
CA ASP A 45 -10.29 -5.64 1.43
C ASP A 45 -10.33 -4.37 0.59
N CYS A 46 -10.60 -3.22 1.18
CA CYS A 46 -10.52 -1.94 0.49
C CYS A 46 -9.07 -1.57 0.15
N TRP A 47 -8.14 -1.87 1.05
CA TRP A 47 -6.71 -1.74 0.83
C TRP A 47 -6.25 -2.63 -0.33
N ARG A 48 -6.70 -3.90 -0.36
CA ARG A 48 -6.50 -4.83 -1.48
C ARG A 48 -7.16 -4.33 -2.76
N GLY A 49 -8.35 -3.74 -2.70
CA GLY A 49 -9.08 -3.20 -3.85
C GLY A 49 -8.39 -2.01 -4.54
N LEU A 50 -7.77 -1.12 -3.76
CA LEU A 50 -6.92 -0.04 -4.28
C LEU A 50 -5.71 -0.55 -5.04
N THR A 51 -5.35 -1.80 -4.79
CA THR A 51 -4.10 -2.35 -5.26
C THR A 51 -4.25 -3.42 -6.33
N SER A 52 -5.31 -4.24 -6.30
CA SER A 52 -5.53 -5.28 -7.31
C SER A 52 -5.81 -4.72 -8.71
N LYS A 53 -6.40 -3.53 -8.86
CA LYS A 53 -6.74 -2.97 -10.18
C LYS A 53 -5.65 -2.08 -10.79
N LYS A 54 -4.55 -1.83 -10.06
CA LYS A 54 -3.46 -0.91 -10.47
C LYS A 54 -2.04 -1.45 -10.21
N ARG A 55 -1.79 -2.43 -9.33
CA ARG A 55 -0.42 -2.83 -8.89
C ARG A 55 0.52 -3.34 -10.01
N LEU A 56 0.02 -3.98 -11.06
CA LEU A 56 0.88 -4.41 -12.18
C LEU A 56 1.25 -3.26 -13.14
N GLN A 57 0.41 -2.21 -13.23
CA GLN A 57 0.62 -1.07 -14.13
C GLN A 57 1.19 0.17 -13.42
N ASN A 58 1.02 0.32 -12.11
CA ASN A 58 1.39 1.54 -11.36
C ASN A 58 2.74 1.51 -10.65
N VAL A 59 3.50 0.41 -10.66
CA VAL A 59 4.75 0.35 -9.88
C VAL A 59 5.98 0.66 -10.74
N SER A 60 5.88 0.41 -12.05
CA SER A 60 6.91 0.82 -13.02
C SER A 60 7.00 2.34 -13.08
N GLY A 61 8.15 2.89 -12.69
CA GLY A 61 8.44 4.32 -12.77
C GLY A 61 8.06 5.16 -11.54
N VAL A 62 7.54 4.55 -10.47
CA VAL A 62 7.26 5.29 -9.20
C VAL A 62 8.49 5.40 -8.31
N PHE A 63 9.47 4.50 -8.48
CA PHE A 63 10.72 4.55 -7.74
C PHE A 63 11.78 5.38 -8.45
N LEU A 64 12.52 6.16 -7.67
CA LEU A 64 13.63 7.00 -8.11
C LEU A 64 14.86 6.76 -7.23
N LEU A 65 16.04 6.86 -7.83
CA LEU A 65 17.30 6.88 -7.08
C LEU A 65 17.62 8.34 -6.78
N LYS A 66 18.06 8.60 -5.55
CA LYS A 66 18.63 9.89 -5.21
C LYS A 66 19.91 10.10 -6.04
N HIS A 67 20.05 11.27 -6.63
CA HIS A 67 21.18 11.60 -7.51
C HIS A 67 22.53 11.35 -6.82
N ASP A 68 22.68 11.81 -5.57
CA ASP A 68 23.90 11.65 -4.77
C ASP A 68 24.26 10.19 -4.45
N SER A 69 23.32 9.26 -4.63
CA SER A 69 23.54 7.84 -4.32
C SER A 69 24.08 7.06 -5.51
N LEU A 70 24.11 7.61 -6.73
CA LEU A 70 24.47 6.86 -7.94
C LEU A 70 25.91 6.32 -7.90
N ASP A 71 26.88 7.14 -7.45
CA ASP A 71 28.27 6.70 -7.35
C ASP A 71 28.45 5.62 -6.28
N ALA A 72 27.67 5.69 -5.20
CA ALA A 72 27.71 4.69 -4.13
C ALA A 72 27.13 3.34 -4.56
N LEU A 73 26.25 3.31 -5.56
CA LEU A 73 25.57 2.10 -6.05
C LEU A 73 26.35 1.38 -7.15
N ASN A 74 27.17 2.10 -7.92
CA ASN A 74 27.86 1.57 -9.08
C ASN A 74 28.79 0.39 -8.73
N GLY A 75 28.59 -0.75 -9.39
CA GLY A 75 29.35 -1.98 -9.17
C GLY A 75 29.09 -2.67 -7.82
N LYS A 76 28.08 -2.25 -7.04
CA LYS A 76 27.77 -2.87 -5.74
C LYS A 76 26.79 -4.04 -5.87
N ASN A 77 26.91 -4.96 -4.93
CA ASN A 77 25.90 -5.99 -4.69
C ASN A 77 24.87 -5.45 -3.70
N ILE A 78 23.61 -5.37 -4.11
CA ILE A 78 22.56 -4.68 -3.35
C ILE A 78 21.54 -5.70 -2.85
N LEU A 79 21.26 -5.67 -1.56
CA LEU A 79 20.19 -6.45 -0.95
C LEU A 79 18.97 -5.54 -0.71
N LEU A 80 17.86 -5.85 -1.39
CA LEU A 80 16.56 -5.26 -1.08
C LEU A 80 15.93 -6.02 0.08
N ILE A 81 15.39 -5.29 1.06
CA ILE A 81 14.73 -5.86 2.23
C ILE A 81 13.33 -5.28 2.31
N ASP A 82 12.33 -6.16 2.41
CA ASP A 82 10.93 -5.79 2.61
C ASP A 82 10.29 -6.76 3.60
N ASP A 83 9.21 -6.35 4.27
CA ASP A 83 8.54 -7.22 5.24
C ASP A 83 7.68 -8.29 4.53
N VAL A 84 6.92 -7.89 3.52
CA VAL A 84 5.91 -8.74 2.86
C VAL A 84 6.02 -8.69 1.34
N LEU A 85 6.37 -9.82 0.74
CA LEU A 85 6.31 -10.04 -0.70
C LEU A 85 4.94 -10.56 -1.12
N THR A 86 4.24 -9.80 -1.94
CA THR A 86 2.98 -10.22 -2.58
C THR A 86 3.21 -10.54 -4.06
N THR A 87 2.96 -9.60 -4.97
CA THR A 87 3.02 -9.79 -6.42
C THR A 87 4.41 -9.58 -7.03
N VAL A 88 5.45 -9.44 -6.20
CA VAL A 88 6.85 -9.15 -6.59
C VAL A 88 7.07 -7.81 -7.34
N ALA A 89 6.01 -7.15 -7.80
CA ALA A 89 6.06 -5.92 -8.60
C ALA A 89 6.91 -4.79 -7.99
N THR A 90 6.82 -4.56 -6.68
CA THR A 90 7.65 -3.59 -5.96
C THR A 90 9.13 -3.94 -6.08
N MET A 91 9.48 -5.18 -5.77
CA MET A 91 10.86 -5.65 -5.75
C MET A 91 11.48 -5.65 -7.15
N GLU A 92 10.73 -6.08 -8.17
CA GLU A 92 11.16 -6.04 -9.57
C GLU A 92 11.41 -4.62 -10.07
N SER A 93 10.53 -3.66 -9.72
CA SER A 93 10.71 -2.28 -10.15
C SER A 93 11.95 -1.64 -9.51
N CYS A 94 12.18 -1.89 -8.22
CA CYS A 94 13.38 -1.42 -7.53
C CYS A 94 14.65 -2.07 -8.12
N ALA A 95 14.63 -3.39 -8.33
CA ALA A 95 15.77 -4.11 -8.90
C ALA A 95 16.13 -3.59 -10.29
N ARG A 96 15.13 -3.37 -11.15
CA ARG A 96 15.33 -2.79 -12.48
C ARG A 96 16.00 -1.41 -12.41
N LEU A 97 15.54 -0.56 -11.51
CA LEU A 97 16.10 0.79 -11.35
C LEU A 97 17.57 0.74 -10.87
N LEU A 98 17.88 -0.13 -9.92
CA LEU A 98 19.23 -0.32 -9.40
C LEU A 98 20.19 -0.89 -10.44
N MET A 99 19.75 -1.87 -11.23
CA MET A 99 20.57 -2.44 -12.30
C MET A 99 20.77 -1.45 -13.46
N THR A 100 19.72 -0.75 -13.89
CA THR A 100 19.78 0.10 -15.09
C THR A 100 20.35 1.50 -14.85
N ARG A 101 19.93 2.17 -13.77
CA ARG A 101 20.38 3.54 -13.44
C ARG A 101 21.48 3.54 -12.39
N GLY A 102 21.36 2.69 -11.38
CA GLY A 102 22.35 2.56 -10.31
C GLY A 102 23.62 1.80 -10.70
N LYS A 103 23.61 1.08 -11.85
CA LYS A 103 24.71 0.23 -12.33
C LYS A 103 25.19 -0.77 -11.26
N ALA A 104 24.26 -1.31 -10.48
CA ALA A 104 24.57 -2.35 -9.51
C ALA A 104 25.17 -3.59 -10.19
N ALA A 105 26.13 -4.24 -9.55
CA ALA A 105 26.70 -5.50 -10.01
C ALA A 105 25.71 -6.67 -9.86
N SER A 106 24.93 -6.65 -8.77
CA SER A 106 23.85 -7.60 -8.55
C SER A 106 22.78 -7.03 -7.62
N VAL A 107 21.56 -7.56 -7.72
CA VAL A 107 20.46 -7.26 -6.80
C VAL A 107 19.84 -8.56 -6.30
N SER A 108 19.79 -8.72 -4.98
CA SER A 108 19.11 -9.81 -4.28
C SER A 108 17.98 -9.27 -3.43
N ALA A 109 17.02 -10.11 -3.03
CA ALA A 109 15.90 -9.70 -2.19
C ALA A 109 15.73 -10.65 -0.99
N LEU A 110 15.51 -10.07 0.18
CA LEU A 110 15.16 -10.79 1.41
C LEU A 110 13.82 -10.25 1.93
N VAL A 111 12.91 -11.16 2.24
CA VAL A 111 11.60 -10.81 2.79
C VAL A 111 11.24 -11.68 3.98
N LEU A 112 10.53 -11.11 4.96
CA LEU A 112 10.09 -11.88 6.12
C LEU A 112 8.95 -12.83 5.76
N LEU A 113 8.01 -12.37 4.94
CA LEU A 113 6.81 -13.11 4.58
C LEU A 113 6.61 -13.09 3.07
N ARG A 114 6.28 -14.25 2.50
CA ARG A 114 5.78 -14.37 1.14
C ARG A 114 4.31 -14.77 1.19
N VAL A 115 3.47 -13.93 0.61
CA VAL A 115 2.02 -14.16 0.51
C VAL A 115 1.72 -14.56 -0.93
N MET A 116 1.14 -15.74 -1.10
CA MET A 116 0.67 -16.26 -2.39
C MET A 116 -0.76 -15.81 -2.69
#